data_AF-A0A1F7LLW5-F1
#
_entry.id   AF-A0A1F7LLW5-F1
#
_cell.length_a   1.000
_cell.length_b   1.000
_cell.length_c   1.000
_cell.angle_alpha   90.00
_cell.angle_beta   90.00
_cell.angle_gamma   90.00
#
_symmetry.space_group_name_H-M   'P 1'
#
loop_
_entity.id
_entity.type
_entity.pdbx_description
1 polymer ?
#
loop_
_entity_poly.entity_id
_entity_poly.type
_entity_poly.pdbx_seq_one_letter_code
_entity_poly.pdbx_strand_id
1 'polypeptide(L)'
;MGYFFGRLPISLDPVVTRKEYLDASDRAVDALAHEADRRDTAYRHALECLAAGRPARAARAFSSLLEQRPRDPALHRMLGISHFRAGNARLAARHLETALILLTRAESPGIPLVRTLRIEVEASVVRLALVAAYERLGHRAGVIRCLSQNRPLTWPIPSRRGL
;
A
#
# COMPACT_ATOMS: atom_id res chain seq x y z
N MET A 1 -25.26 -22.55 -48.27
CA MET A 1 -24.95 -23.37 -47.07
C MET A 1 -24.07 -22.54 -46.17
N GLY A 2 -24.67 -21.90 -45.16
CA GLY A 2 -24.00 -20.92 -44.30
C GLY A 2 -23.26 -21.60 -43.15
N TYR A 3 -22.02 -21.16 -42.93
CA TYR A 3 -21.20 -21.61 -41.81
C TYR A 3 -21.69 -20.94 -40.52
N PHE A 4 -22.12 -21.74 -39.55
CA PHE A 4 -22.40 -21.32 -38.19
C PHE A 4 -21.09 -20.93 -37.48
N PHE A 5 -20.79 -19.63 -37.39
CA PHE A 5 -19.85 -19.12 -36.39
C PHE A 5 -20.60 -18.91 -35.08
N GLY A 6 -20.53 -19.91 -34.20
CA GLY A 6 -20.91 -19.73 -32.80
C GLY A 6 -19.97 -18.73 -32.15
N ARG A 7 -20.49 -17.55 -31.79
CA ARG A 7 -19.80 -16.62 -30.87
C ARG A 7 -19.66 -17.31 -29.51
N LEU A 8 -18.48 -17.84 -29.21
CA LEU A 8 -18.10 -18.12 -27.84
C LEU A 8 -17.92 -16.78 -27.12
N PRO A 9 -18.61 -16.50 -26.00
CA PRO A 9 -18.38 -15.31 -25.21
C PRO A 9 -17.17 -15.58 -24.31
N ILE A 10 -16.00 -15.78 -24.91
CA ILE A 10 -14.77 -15.71 -24.12
C ILE A 10 -14.55 -14.22 -23.89
N SER A 11 -15.00 -13.71 -22.73
CA SER A 11 -14.38 -12.52 -22.18
C SER A 11 -12.93 -12.91 -21.92
N LEU A 12 -12.06 -12.61 -22.88
CA LEU A 12 -10.63 -12.63 -22.63
C LEU A 12 -10.39 -11.48 -21.66
N ASP A 13 -10.56 -11.76 -20.36
CA ASP A 13 -9.86 -10.97 -19.36
C ASP A 13 -8.41 -10.92 -19.85
N PRO A 14 -7.82 -9.73 -20.05
CA PRO A 14 -6.50 -9.63 -20.63
C PRO A 14 -5.55 -10.43 -19.73
N VAL A 15 -5.09 -11.56 -20.24
CA VAL A 15 -4.13 -12.44 -19.56
C VAL A 15 -2.82 -11.66 -19.53
N VAL A 16 -2.56 -11.00 -18.41
CA VAL A 16 -1.32 -10.26 -18.18
C VAL A 16 -0.17 -11.27 -18.21
N THR A 17 0.72 -11.11 -19.18
CA THR A 17 1.90 -11.97 -19.28
C THR A 17 2.86 -11.70 -18.12
N ARG A 18 3.74 -12.67 -17.81
CA ARG A 18 4.77 -12.49 -16.78
C ARG A 18 5.61 -11.23 -17.02
N LYS A 19 5.96 -10.94 -18.29
CA LYS A 19 6.75 -9.76 -18.65
C LYS A 19 5.97 -8.48 -18.35
N GLU A 20 4.72 -8.38 -18.81
CA GLU A 20 3.89 -7.20 -18.56
C GLU A 20 3.63 -6.96 -17.07
N TYR A 21 3.53 -8.03 -16.28
CA TYR A 21 3.41 -7.94 -14.83
C TYR A 21 4.68 -7.35 -14.18
N LEU A 22 5.86 -7.83 -14.59
CA LEU A 22 7.15 -7.30 -14.11
C LEU A 22 7.32 -5.83 -14.52
N ASP A 23 7.07 -5.50 -15.79
CA ASP A 23 7.15 -4.13 -16.30
C ASP A 23 6.13 -3.20 -15.59
N ALA A 24 4.96 -3.71 -15.22
CA ALA A 24 3.98 -2.96 -14.43
C ALA A 24 4.40 -2.79 -12.97
N SER A 25 5.08 -3.78 -12.39
CA SER A 25 5.62 -3.74 -11.04
C SER A 25 6.76 -2.72 -10.93
N ASP A 26 7.69 -2.73 -11.88
CA ASP A 26 8.79 -1.77 -11.93
C ASP A 26 8.26 -0.34 -12.05
N ARG A 27 7.32 -0.11 -12.98
CA ARG A 27 6.63 1.18 -13.12
C ARG A 27 5.89 1.61 -11.84
N ALA A 28 5.31 0.67 -11.10
CA ALA A 28 4.63 0.96 -9.85
C ALA A 28 5.60 1.39 -8.75
N VAL A 29 6.77 0.74 -8.67
CA VAL A 29 7.84 1.10 -7.73
C VAL A 29 8.45 2.45 -8.09
N ASP A 30 8.77 2.68 -9.36
CA ASP A 30 9.30 3.96 -9.85
C ASP A 30 8.32 5.10 -9.60
N ALA A 31 7.02 4.85 -9.81
CA ALA A 31 5.98 5.83 -9.52
C ALA A 31 5.96 6.22 -8.04
N LEU A 32 6.18 5.29 -7.10
CA LEU A 32 6.28 5.59 -5.66
C LEU A 32 7.54 6.40 -5.34
N ALA A 33 8.67 6.05 -5.94
CA ALA A 33 9.93 6.76 -5.76
C ALA A 33 9.78 8.24 -6.20
N HIS A 34 9.26 8.46 -7.42
CA HIS A 34 9.06 9.81 -7.95
C HIS A 34 7.90 10.56 -7.32
N GLU A 35 6.91 9.89 -6.72
CA GLU A 35 5.87 10.57 -5.96
C GLU A 35 6.46 11.28 -4.74
N ALA A 36 7.45 10.70 -4.07
CA ALA A 36 8.17 11.34 -2.96
C ALA A 36 8.89 12.62 -3.41
N ASP A 37 9.51 12.62 -4.59
CA ASP A 37 10.20 13.78 -5.16
C ASP A 37 9.24 14.88 -5.62
N ARG A 38 8.08 14.50 -6.15
CA ARG A 38 7.02 15.43 -6.58
C ARG A 38 6.24 16.02 -5.41
N ARG A 39 6.45 15.56 -4.17
CA ARG A 39 5.79 16.13 -2.99
C ARG A 39 6.35 17.51 -2.64
N ASP A 40 5.52 18.26 -1.94
CA ASP A 40 5.86 19.61 -1.48
C ASP A 40 7.16 19.66 -0.66
N THR A 41 7.77 20.84 -0.63
CA THR A 41 9.01 21.11 0.11
C THR A 41 8.88 20.76 1.59
N ALA A 42 7.71 20.98 2.17
CA ALA A 42 7.41 20.64 3.56
C ALA A 42 7.46 19.13 3.82
N TYR A 43 6.95 18.29 2.92
CA TYR A 43 7.05 16.83 3.02
C TYR A 43 8.51 16.36 2.94
N ARG A 44 9.30 16.91 2.01
CA ARG A 44 10.73 16.59 1.90
C ARG A 44 11.51 16.96 3.15
N HIS A 45 11.30 18.16 3.68
CA HIS A 45 11.91 18.59 4.94
C HIS A 45 11.50 17.68 6.13
N ALA A 46 10.25 17.20 6.16
CA ALA A 46 9.80 16.25 7.18
C ALA A 46 10.52 14.89 7.06
N LEU A 47 10.73 14.41 5.83
CA LEU A 47 11.53 13.20 5.56
C LEU A 47 12.99 13.37 5.99
N GLU A 48 13.61 14.52 5.68
CA GLU A 48 14.97 14.85 6.10
C GLU A 48 15.10 14.85 7.62
N CYS A 49 14.11 15.40 8.34
CA CYS A 49 14.07 15.33 9.80
C CYS A 49 14.06 13.87 10.30
N LEU A 50 13.32 12.99 9.61
CA LEU A 50 13.26 11.57 9.95
C LEU A 50 14.60 10.87 9.64
N ALA A 51 15.22 11.16 8.50
CA ALA A 51 16.54 10.65 8.12
C ALA A 51 17.64 11.09 9.10
N ALA A 52 17.59 12.36 9.54
CA ALA A 52 18.50 12.95 10.53
C ALA A 52 18.27 12.46 11.97
N GLY A 53 17.45 11.42 12.19
CA GLY A 53 17.22 10.86 13.52
C GLY A 53 16.38 11.75 14.44
N ARG A 54 15.57 12.66 13.89
CA ARG A 54 14.69 13.58 14.64
C ARG A 54 13.21 13.20 14.47
N PRO A 55 12.77 12.02 14.92
CA PRO A 55 11.44 11.49 14.62
C PRO A 55 10.30 12.31 15.24
N ALA A 56 10.52 12.94 16.40
CA ALA A 56 9.53 13.83 17.00
C ALA A 56 9.28 15.11 16.18
N ARG A 57 10.33 15.67 15.56
CA ARG A 57 10.22 16.82 14.66
C ARG A 57 9.54 16.44 13.36
N ALA A 58 9.88 15.28 12.80
CA ALA A 58 9.20 14.72 11.63
C ALA A 58 7.70 14.51 11.91
N ALA A 59 7.33 13.95 13.06
CA ALA A 59 5.92 13.75 13.43
C ALA A 59 5.14 15.08 13.47
N ARG A 60 5.72 16.15 14.04
CA ARG A 60 5.08 17.48 14.03
C ARG A 60 4.89 18.01 12.60
N ALA A 61 5.89 17.88 11.75
CA ALA A 61 5.83 18.34 10.36
C ALA A 61 4.83 17.53 9.51
N PHE A 62 4.75 16.21 9.70
CA PHE A 62 3.72 15.41 9.03
C PHE A 62 2.32 15.67 9.58
N SER A 63 2.19 16.01 10.87
CA SER A 63 0.90 16.40 11.45
C SER A 63 0.36 17.67 10.81
N SER A 64 1.18 18.70 10.61
CA SER A 64 0.74 19.95 9.95
C SER A 64 0.38 19.75 8.49
N LEU A 65 1.10 18.86 7.78
CA LEU A 65 0.72 18.47 6.41
C LEU A 65 -0.61 17.72 6.37
N LEU A 66 -0.87 16.90 7.39
CA LEU A 66 -2.10 16.11 7.49
C LEU A 66 -3.33 16.97 7.74
N GLU A 67 -3.19 18.09 8.46
CA GLU A 67 -4.27 19.08 8.63
C GLU A 67 -4.77 19.62 7.28
N GLN A 68 -3.87 19.76 6.31
CA GLN A 68 -4.22 20.22 4.95
C GLN A 68 -4.75 19.09 4.08
N ARG A 69 -4.26 17.86 4.29
CA ARG A 69 -4.56 16.67 3.48
C ARG A 69 -4.97 15.48 4.36
N PRO A 70 -6.14 15.54 5.01
CA PRO A 70 -6.53 14.58 6.06
C PRO A 70 -6.83 13.17 5.56
N ARG A 71 -6.90 12.96 4.23
CA ARG A 71 -7.16 11.66 3.60
C ARG A 71 -5.97 11.15 2.78
N ASP A 72 -4.78 11.71 2.96
CA ASP A 72 -3.56 11.25 2.26
C ASP A 72 -2.96 10.03 2.99
N PRO A 73 -3.02 8.81 2.40
CA PRO A 73 -2.51 7.60 3.04
C PRO A 73 -1.01 7.66 3.34
N ALA A 74 -0.23 8.35 2.50
CA ALA A 74 1.21 8.43 2.70
C ALA A 74 1.59 9.38 3.84
N LEU A 75 0.80 10.43 4.11
CA LEU A 75 0.99 11.27 5.30
C LEU A 75 0.69 10.48 6.57
N HIS A 76 -0.40 9.71 6.59
CA HIS A 76 -0.69 8.80 7.69
C HIS A 76 0.42 7.77 7.89
N ARG A 77 0.96 7.19 6.80
CA ARG A 77 2.09 6.25 6.84
C ARG A 77 3.33 6.89 7.45
N MET A 78 3.73 8.06 6.95
CA MET A 78 4.92 8.77 7.44
C MET A 78 4.79 9.23 8.88
N LEU A 79 3.62 9.72 9.28
CA LEU A 79 3.34 10.10 10.66
C LEU A 79 3.40 8.88 11.58
N GLY A 80 2.86 7.74 11.14
CA GLY A 80 2.95 6.46 11.86
C GLY A 80 4.39 6.00 12.07
N ILE A 81 5.21 6.00 11.01
CA ILE A 81 6.65 5.65 11.10
C ILE A 81 7.40 6.64 12.02
N SER A 82 7.09 7.93 11.93
CA SER A 82 7.69 8.96 12.78
C SER A 82 7.38 8.72 14.25
N HIS A 83 6.12 8.40 14.59
CA HIS A 83 5.75 8.01 15.95
C HIS A 83 6.42 6.72 16.40
N PHE A 84 6.54 5.72 15.53
CA PHE A 84 7.20 4.46 15.86
C PHE A 84 8.67 4.68 16.23
N ARG A 85 9.41 5.44 15.40
CA ARG A 85 10.81 5.79 15.67
C ARG A 85 10.98 6.70 16.90
N ALA A 86 9.96 7.48 17.25
CA ALA A 86 9.91 8.25 18.49
C ALA A 86 9.52 7.41 19.73
N GLY A 87 9.32 6.08 19.59
CA GLY A 87 8.94 5.19 20.67
C GLY A 87 7.43 5.12 20.98
N ASN A 88 6.61 5.88 20.25
CA ASN A 88 5.17 5.99 20.46
C ASN A 88 4.40 4.93 19.66
N ALA A 89 4.60 3.65 19.99
CA ALA A 89 4.06 2.51 19.23
C ALA A 89 2.52 2.54 19.08
N ARG A 90 1.79 3.02 20.11
CA ARG A 90 0.33 3.13 20.06
C ARG A 90 -0.16 4.15 19.03
N LEU A 91 0.47 5.33 18.98
CA LEU A 91 0.16 6.35 17.97
C LEU A 91 0.58 5.88 16.58
N ALA A 92 1.72 5.19 16.48
CA ALA A 92 2.18 4.60 15.24
C ALA A 92 1.12 3.66 14.66
N ALA A 93 0.65 2.69 15.45
CA ALA A 93 -0.37 1.74 15.04
C ALA A 93 -1.64 2.44 14.53
N ARG A 94 -2.16 3.44 15.27
CA ARG A 94 -3.37 4.18 14.86
C ARG A 94 -3.22 4.88 13.50
N HIS A 95 -2.11 5.57 13.26
CA HIS A 95 -1.89 6.26 11.99
C HIS A 95 -1.65 5.27 10.84
N LEU A 96 -0.94 4.17 11.09
CA LEU A 96 -0.72 3.13 10.08
C LEU A 96 -2.01 2.37 9.73
N GLU A 97 -2.88 2.07 10.71
CA GLU A 97 -4.21 1.50 10.47
C GLU A 97 -5.04 2.42 9.57
N THR A 98 -4.98 3.74 9.81
CA THR A 98 -5.68 4.73 8.98
C THR A 98 -5.13 4.75 7.55
N ALA A 99 -3.81 4.69 7.39
CA ALA A 99 -3.18 4.59 6.08
C ALA A 99 -3.65 3.34 5.31
N LEU A 100 -3.70 2.18 5.99
CA LEU A 100 -4.16 0.93 5.39
C LEU A 100 -5.63 1.02 4.95
N ILE A 101 -6.50 1.58 5.79
CA ILE A 101 -7.92 1.79 5.45
C ILE A 101 -8.07 2.68 4.22
N LEU A 102 -7.29 3.77 4.13
CA LEU A 102 -7.34 4.69 2.99
C LEU A 102 -6.83 4.05 1.69
N LEU A 103 -5.80 3.20 1.77
CA LEU A 103 -5.28 2.45 0.63
C LEU A 103 -6.29 1.41 0.12
N THR A 104 -6.86 0.60 1.01
CA THR A 104 -7.84 -0.42 0.63
C THR A 104 -9.15 0.19 0.12
N ARG A 105 -9.57 1.36 0.63
CA ARG A 105 -10.72 2.08 0.08
C ARG A 105 -10.47 2.69 -1.30
N ALA A 106 -9.21 2.88 -1.69
CA ALA A 106 -8.86 3.41 -3.00
C ALA A 106 -8.91 2.33 -4.10
N GLU A 107 -9.05 1.06 -3.72
CA GLU A 107 -9.29 -0.04 -4.64
C GLU A 107 -10.71 0.09 -5.21
N SER A 108 -10.79 0.24 -6.53
CA SER A 108 -12.06 0.23 -7.27
C SER A 108 -11.89 -0.66 -8.49
N PRO A 109 -12.89 -1.49 -8.83
CA PRO A 109 -12.82 -2.29 -10.04
C PRO A 109 -12.62 -1.36 -11.25
N GLY A 110 -11.64 -1.68 -12.11
CA GLY A 110 -11.30 -0.89 -13.31
C GLY A 110 -10.12 0.08 -13.18
N ILE A 111 -9.38 0.08 -12.06
CA ILE A 111 -8.13 0.85 -11.95
C ILE A 111 -7.00 0.16 -12.75
N PRO A 112 -6.08 0.92 -13.40
CA PRO A 112 -4.97 0.33 -14.16
C PRO A 112 -4.06 -0.54 -13.29
N LEU A 113 -3.53 -1.64 -13.86
CA LEU A 113 -2.66 -2.60 -13.14
C LEU A 113 -1.51 -1.93 -12.38
N VAL A 114 -0.82 -0.96 -13.00
CA VAL A 114 0.28 -0.21 -12.37
C VAL A 114 -0.20 0.49 -11.08
N ARG A 115 -1.42 1.06 -11.09
CA ARG A 115 -2.00 1.73 -9.93
C ARG A 115 -2.37 0.74 -8.83
N THR A 116 -2.91 -0.43 -9.19
CA THR A 116 -3.20 -1.51 -8.25
C THR A 116 -1.93 -2.00 -7.58
N LEU A 117 -0.90 -2.34 -8.36
CA LEU A 117 0.39 -2.80 -7.85
C LEU A 117 1.04 -1.75 -6.94
N ARG A 118 0.90 -0.47 -7.29
CA ARG A 118 1.37 0.63 -6.45
C ARG A 118 0.71 0.64 -5.07
N ILE A 119 -0.63 0.52 -5.03
CA ILE A 119 -1.39 0.48 -3.78
C ILE A 119 -0.98 -0.75 -2.95
N GLU A 120 -0.81 -1.91 -3.58
CA GLU A 120 -0.39 -3.14 -2.92
C GLU A 120 1.03 -3.07 -2.33
N VAL A 121 1.97 -2.47 -3.04
CA VAL A 121 3.32 -2.23 -2.52
C VAL A 121 3.26 -1.29 -1.31
N GLU A 122 2.51 -0.19 -1.40
CA GLU A 122 2.36 0.74 -0.29
C GLU A 122 1.67 0.09 0.92
N ALA A 123 0.61 -0.69 0.68
CA ALA A 123 -0.12 -1.42 1.71
C ALA A 123 0.76 -2.47 2.40
N SER A 124 1.61 -3.16 1.63
CA SER A 124 2.58 -4.13 2.15
C SER A 124 3.59 -3.48 3.11
N VAL A 125 4.13 -2.31 2.74
CA VAL A 125 5.01 -1.53 3.61
C VAL A 125 4.30 -1.10 4.90
N VAL A 126 3.04 -0.66 4.80
CA VAL A 126 2.22 -0.30 5.98
C VAL A 126 1.96 -1.51 6.88
N ARG A 127 1.62 -2.67 6.31
CA ARG A 127 1.40 -3.92 7.06
C ARG A 127 2.65 -4.35 7.82
N LEU A 128 3.82 -4.28 7.20
CA LEU A 128 5.10 -4.58 7.85
C LEU A 128 5.38 -3.62 9.02
N ALA A 129 5.15 -2.31 8.82
CA ALA A 129 5.29 -1.32 9.88
C ALA A 129 4.29 -1.56 11.04
N LEU A 130 3.07 -2.00 10.73
CA LEU A 130 2.07 -2.39 11.74
C LEU A 130 2.50 -3.60 12.55
N VAL A 131 3.09 -4.62 11.91
CA VAL A 131 3.64 -5.78 12.63
C VAL A 131 4.65 -5.31 13.67
N ALA A 132 5.64 -4.50 13.27
CA ALA A 132 6.65 -3.98 14.19
C ALA A 132 6.04 -3.12 15.32
N ALA A 133 5.03 -2.31 15.01
CA ALA A 133 4.30 -1.52 16.01
C ALA A 133 3.54 -2.41 17.01
N TYR A 134 2.85 -3.45 16.54
CA TYR A 134 2.10 -4.37 17.40
C TYR A 134 2.99 -5.28 18.23
N GLU A 135 4.13 -5.72 17.71
CA GLU A 135 5.12 -6.48 18.49
C GLU A 135 5.58 -5.68 19.70
N ARG A 136 5.92 -4.39 19.48
CA ARG A 136 6.32 -3.48 20.56
C ARG A 136 5.20 -3.19 21.56
N LEU A 137 3.94 -3.41 21.19
CA LEU A 137 2.76 -3.30 22.06
C LEU A 137 2.36 -4.64 22.71
N GLY A 138 3.00 -5.76 22.36
CA GLY A 138 2.55 -7.10 22.77
C GLY A 138 1.21 -7.53 22.14
N HIS A 139 0.75 -6.86 21.09
CA HIS A 139 -0.57 -7.06 20.50
C HIS A 139 -0.58 -8.19 19.45
N ARG A 140 -0.46 -9.45 19.93
CA ARG A 140 -0.30 -10.66 19.10
C ARG A 140 -1.39 -10.86 18.04
N ALA A 141 -2.66 -10.57 18.38
CA ALA A 141 -3.77 -10.70 17.43
C ALA A 141 -3.62 -9.75 16.23
N GLY A 142 -3.06 -8.57 16.46
CA GLY A 142 -2.81 -7.55 15.42
C GLY A 142 -1.71 -8.01 14.46
N VAL A 143 -0.64 -8.59 14.98
CA VAL A 143 0.44 -9.20 14.18
C VAL A 143 -0.12 -10.29 13.27
N ILE A 144 -0.88 -11.23 13.83
CA ILE A 144 -1.48 -12.33 13.05
C ILE A 144 -2.38 -11.78 11.93
N ARG A 145 -3.20 -10.76 12.23
CA ARG A 145 -4.06 -10.12 11.23
C ARG A 145 -3.27 -9.48 10.09
N CYS A 146 -2.21 -8.74 10.39
CA CYS A 146 -1.39 -8.10 9.36
C CYS A 146 -0.68 -9.12 8.46
N LEU A 147 -0.24 -10.25 9.02
CA LEU A 147 0.41 -11.32 8.27
C LEU A 147 -0.58 -12.14 7.44
N SER A 148 -1.80 -12.40 7.95
CA SER A 148 -2.80 -13.21 7.25
C SER A 148 -3.50 -12.48 6.10
N GLN A 149 -3.59 -11.16 6.17
CA GLN A 149 -4.18 -10.31 5.13
C GLN A 149 -3.22 -10.01 3.97
N ASN A 150 -1.97 -10.46 4.03
CA ASN A 150 -1.01 -10.32 2.93
C ASN A 150 -1.22 -11.37 1.82
N ARG A 151 -2.46 -11.78 1.56
CA ARG A 151 -2.74 -12.64 0.41
C ARG A 151 -2.68 -11.76 -0.83
N PRO A 152 -1.73 -12.01 -1.76
CA PRO A 152 -1.72 -11.32 -3.04
C PRO A 152 -3.08 -11.53 -3.72
N LEU A 153 -3.50 -10.52 -4.50
CA LEU A 153 -4.63 -10.55 -5.42
C LEU A 153 -4.91 -11.98 -5.87
N THR A 154 -6.12 -12.45 -5.56
CA THR A 154 -6.67 -13.75 -5.92
C THR A 154 -6.18 -14.19 -7.30
N TRP A 155 -5.12 -14.99 -7.34
CA TRP A 155 -4.89 -15.89 -8.46
C TRP A 155 -6.05 -16.88 -8.41
N PRO A 156 -6.80 -17.09 -9.50
CA PRO A 156 -7.79 -18.15 -9.51
C PRO A 156 -7.00 -19.44 -9.32
N ILE A 157 -7.09 -20.03 -8.14
CA ILE A 157 -6.70 -21.42 -7.97
C ILE A 157 -7.64 -22.16 -8.92
N PRO A 158 -7.17 -22.76 -10.04
CA PRO A 158 -8.05 -23.57 -10.84
C PRO A 158 -8.58 -24.63 -9.90
N SER A 159 -9.89 -24.62 -9.67
CA SER A 159 -10.54 -25.62 -8.86
C SER A 159 -10.10 -26.97 -9.41
N ARG A 160 -9.43 -27.79 -8.59
CA ARG A 160 -9.28 -29.22 -8.87
C ARG A 160 -10.68 -29.83 -8.90
N ARG A 161 -11.37 -29.70 -10.04
CA ARG A 161 -12.46 -30.56 -10.46
C ARG A 161 -12.04 -31.08 -11.82
N GLY A 162 -11.70 -32.36 -11.86
CA GLY A 162 -11.26 -33.04 -13.06
C GLY A 162 -10.22 -34.12 -12.80
N LEU A 163 -10.53 -35.06 -11.91
CA LEU A 163 -10.21 -36.48 -12.07
C LEU A 163 -11.46 -37.25 -11.66
#